data_AF-A0AA38NYE8-F1
#
_entry.id   AF-A0AA38NYE8-F1
#
_cell.length_a   1.000
_cell.length_b   1.000
_cell.length_c   1.000
_cell.angle_alpha   90.00
_cell.angle_beta   90.00
_cell.angle_gamma   90.00
#
_symmetry.space_group_name_H-M   'P 1'
#
loop_
_entity.id
_entity.type
_entity.pdbx_description
1 polymer ?
#
loop_
_entity_poly.entity_id
_entity_poly.type
_entity_poly.pdbx_seq_one_letter_code
_entity_poly.pdbx_strand_id
1 'polypeptide(L)'
;MMPKPRSENANAMTFGYIDDQDGDPLTGVFPVLSPPSDWTQGSICTECAFHPDPSKAFNGTWSDTTHYVSDPARTVQFNFTGTSLDVYCIIPNPSNQDLISTYNLTFSLDGQPLPQTFSHRSDLSDNFTYNSSVLSLEGLSLTNHVFTMLAASTTVNSSLLFDYARYSNITSSSTAPLQTQTSSVTSPTTGHHVSTLPIIIGVVLGSIILILLHVIFVPLYRRRKQLRPRSIPKLNGIEPYVYQVEPSHSSPRSLAGSTQSSGQNFEQSGPDLSEPPSYSKVSSS
;
A
#
# COMPACT_ATOMS: atom_id res chain seq x y z
N MET A 1 58.42 -1.98 28.33
CA MET A 1 57.16 -2.59 28.80
C MET A 1 56.05 -1.94 27.99
N MET A 2 55.48 -2.63 26.99
CA MET A 2 54.46 -2.04 26.12
C MET A 2 53.07 -2.13 26.77
N PRO A 3 52.21 -1.11 26.62
CA PRO A 3 50.82 -1.20 27.06
C PRO A 3 50.07 -2.23 26.19
N LYS A 4 49.37 -3.15 26.84
CA LYS A 4 48.47 -4.09 26.15
C LYS A 4 47.30 -3.28 25.56
N PRO A 5 46.97 -3.41 24.27
CA PRO A 5 45.83 -2.70 23.70
C PRO A 5 44.53 -3.12 24.43
N ARG A 6 43.70 -2.12 24.72
CA ARG A 6 42.37 -2.32 25.31
C ARG A 6 41.49 -2.93 24.21
N SER A 7 40.87 -4.08 24.48
CA SER A 7 39.84 -4.61 23.59
C SER A 7 38.60 -3.74 23.71
N GLU A 8 38.40 -2.84 22.76
CA GLU A 8 37.14 -2.12 22.62
C GLU A 8 36.10 -3.10 22.06
N ASN A 9 35.04 -3.35 22.85
CA ASN A 9 33.94 -4.19 22.40
C ASN A 9 33.14 -3.42 21.36
N ALA A 10 33.39 -3.71 20.08
CA ALA A 10 32.58 -3.19 18.99
C ALA A 10 31.16 -3.75 19.09
N ASN A 11 30.19 -2.89 19.39
CA ASN A 11 28.78 -3.23 19.27
C ASN A 11 28.46 -3.55 17.80
N ALA A 12 27.97 -4.76 17.53
CA ALA A 12 27.59 -5.17 16.19
C ALA A 12 26.13 -4.75 15.93
N MET A 13 25.94 -3.86 14.95
CA MET A 13 24.61 -3.55 14.42
C MET A 13 24.19 -4.64 13.44
N THR A 14 23.02 -5.22 13.67
CA THR A 14 22.37 -6.21 12.80
C THR A 14 21.04 -5.65 12.32
N PHE A 15 20.61 -5.98 11.09
CA PHE A 15 19.33 -5.53 10.54
C PHE A 15 18.33 -6.67 10.42
N GLY A 16 17.07 -6.40 10.76
CA GLY A 16 15.91 -7.21 10.39
C GLY A 16 15.04 -6.48 9.38
N TYR A 17 14.22 -7.22 8.64
CA TYR A 17 13.38 -6.72 7.55
C TYR A 17 11.99 -7.31 7.68
N ILE A 18 10.94 -6.49 7.54
CA ILE A 18 9.54 -6.92 7.54
C ILE A 18 9.01 -6.65 6.11
N ASP A 19 8.88 -7.72 5.34
CA ASP A 19 8.35 -7.74 3.97
C ASP A 19 6.81 -7.53 3.94
N ASP A 20 6.25 -7.03 2.84
CA ASP A 20 4.81 -6.81 2.72
C ASP A 20 3.98 -8.11 2.69
N GLN A 21 4.53 -9.17 2.08
CA GLN A 21 3.84 -10.43 1.82
C GLN A 21 4.38 -11.58 2.69
N ASP A 22 5.71 -11.71 2.76
CA ASP A 22 6.40 -12.84 3.38
C ASP A 22 6.83 -12.54 4.84
N GLY A 23 6.65 -11.30 5.31
CA GLY A 23 6.91 -10.84 6.67
C GLY A 23 8.39 -10.76 7.05
N ASP A 24 8.70 -10.86 8.35
CA ASP A 24 10.06 -11.00 8.85
C ASP A 24 10.44 -12.48 9.04
N PRO A 25 11.43 -13.02 8.30
CA PRO A 25 11.86 -14.41 8.43
C PRO A 25 12.57 -14.72 9.76
N LEU A 26 12.95 -13.72 10.56
CA LEU A 26 13.60 -13.91 11.87
C LEU A 26 12.59 -14.02 13.02
N THR A 27 11.49 -13.27 12.99
CA THR A 27 10.49 -13.23 14.08
C THR A 27 9.13 -13.84 13.70
N GLY A 28 8.83 -13.99 12.40
CA GLY A 28 7.51 -14.39 11.91
C GLY A 28 6.44 -13.29 12.02
N VAL A 29 6.82 -12.03 12.21
CA VAL A 29 5.89 -10.89 12.18
C VAL A 29 5.51 -10.56 10.74
N PHE A 30 4.21 -10.43 10.48
CA PHE A 30 3.65 -9.92 9.22
C PHE A 30 3.02 -8.54 9.44
N PRO A 31 3.00 -7.68 8.42
CA PRO A 31 2.25 -6.42 8.46
C PRO A 31 0.74 -6.69 8.50
N VAL A 32 0.06 -6.07 9.45
CA VAL A 32 -1.40 -6.02 9.52
C VAL A 32 -1.89 -4.88 8.63
N LEU A 33 -2.39 -5.25 7.45
CA LEU A 33 -3.02 -4.37 6.49
C LEU A 33 -4.52 -4.25 6.81
N SER A 34 -5.04 -3.03 6.94
CA SER A 34 -6.47 -2.81 7.23
C SER A 34 -7.05 -1.61 6.46
N PRO A 35 -8.32 -1.65 6.04
CA PRO A 35 -9.24 -2.80 6.12
C PRO A 35 -8.82 -3.91 5.14
N PRO A 36 -8.74 -5.20 5.53
CA PRO A 36 -8.12 -6.24 4.70
C PRO A 36 -8.78 -6.51 3.33
N SER A 37 -9.99 -6.01 3.09
CA SER A 37 -10.69 -6.05 1.81
C SER A 37 -10.19 -5.02 0.79
N ASP A 38 -9.46 -4.01 1.25
CA ASP A 38 -9.19 -2.78 0.50
C ASP A 38 -7.70 -2.68 0.07
N TRP A 39 -6.95 -3.76 0.31
CA TRP A 39 -5.54 -3.94 -0.08
C TRP A 39 -5.41 -5.07 -1.09
N THR A 40 -4.48 -4.95 -2.03
CA THR A 40 -4.19 -5.97 -3.05
C THR A 40 -2.69 -6.23 -3.13
N GLN A 41 -2.28 -7.49 -3.26
CA GLN A 41 -0.88 -7.83 -3.59
C GLN A 41 -0.59 -7.41 -5.04
N GLY A 42 0.16 -6.33 -5.20
CA GLY A 42 0.30 -5.60 -6.45
C GLY A 42 1.09 -6.36 -7.51
N SER A 43 2.05 -7.19 -7.11
CA SER A 43 2.88 -8.02 -8.01
C SER A 43 2.09 -8.97 -8.92
N ILE A 44 0.84 -9.30 -8.55
CA ILE A 44 -0.08 -10.15 -9.31
C ILE A 44 -1.36 -9.42 -9.76
N CYS A 45 -1.44 -8.09 -9.58
CA CYS A 45 -2.64 -7.31 -9.80
C CYS A 45 -2.76 -6.80 -11.24
N THR A 46 -3.53 -7.48 -12.09
CA THR A 46 -3.76 -7.04 -13.48
C THR A 46 -4.59 -5.77 -13.59
N GLU A 47 -5.52 -5.54 -12.66
CA GLU A 47 -6.49 -4.44 -12.71
C GLU A 47 -6.06 -3.20 -11.88
N CYS A 48 -4.91 -3.24 -11.20
CA CYS A 48 -4.41 -2.10 -10.43
C CYS A 48 -3.96 -0.97 -11.37
N ALA A 49 -4.04 0.28 -10.90
CA ALA A 49 -3.64 1.46 -11.67
C ALA A 49 -2.11 1.57 -11.85
N PHE A 50 -1.34 0.82 -11.05
CA PHE A 50 0.10 0.90 -10.98
C PHE A 50 0.72 -0.47 -11.17
N HIS A 51 1.65 -0.57 -12.14
CA HIS A 51 2.43 -1.78 -12.41
C HIS A 51 3.94 -1.51 -12.26
N PRO A 52 4.46 -1.34 -11.02
CA PRO A 52 5.88 -1.44 -10.74
C PRO A 52 6.53 -2.69 -11.35
N ASP A 53 7.83 -2.60 -11.59
CA ASP A 53 8.68 -3.72 -11.98
C ASP A 53 9.05 -4.55 -10.74
N PRO A 54 8.57 -5.81 -10.61
CA PRO A 54 8.85 -6.64 -9.44
C PRO A 54 10.35 -6.87 -9.23
N SER A 55 11.20 -6.80 -10.26
CA SER A 55 12.65 -6.98 -10.10
C SER A 55 13.35 -5.84 -9.34
N LYS A 56 12.61 -4.78 -8.97
CA LYS A 56 13.09 -3.61 -8.23
C LYS A 56 12.43 -3.41 -6.86
N ALA A 57 11.35 -4.13 -6.57
CA ALA A 57 10.72 -4.19 -5.25
C ALA A 57 11.51 -5.12 -4.31
N PHE A 58 11.30 -5.01 -3.01
CA PHE A 58 11.85 -5.96 -2.05
C PHE A 58 11.15 -7.31 -2.21
N ASN A 59 11.93 -8.39 -2.35
CA ASN A 59 11.52 -9.76 -2.71
C ASN A 59 10.59 -9.96 -3.93
N GLY A 60 10.17 -8.88 -4.60
CA GLY A 60 9.29 -8.91 -5.77
C GLY A 60 7.81 -8.63 -5.48
N THR A 61 7.47 -8.15 -4.28
CA THR A 61 6.08 -7.92 -3.84
C THR A 61 5.87 -6.49 -3.36
N TRP A 62 4.61 -6.06 -3.32
CA TRP A 62 4.19 -4.83 -2.62
C TRP A 62 2.68 -4.87 -2.39
N SER A 63 2.23 -4.19 -1.33
CA SER A 63 0.82 -4.12 -0.96
C SER A 63 0.23 -2.79 -1.36
N ASP A 64 -0.68 -2.83 -2.33
CA ASP A 64 -1.30 -1.69 -3.01
C ASP A 64 -2.68 -1.36 -2.41
N THR A 65 -2.94 -0.08 -2.16
CA THR A 65 -4.28 0.45 -1.81
C THR A 65 -4.43 1.91 -2.24
N THR A 66 -5.67 2.32 -2.50
CA THR A 66 -6.07 3.73 -2.59
C THR A 66 -6.99 4.09 -1.42
N HIS A 67 -6.76 5.23 -0.79
CA HIS A 67 -7.61 5.88 0.21
C HIS A 67 -8.36 7.06 -0.43
N TYR A 68 -9.69 7.04 -0.37
CA TYR A 68 -10.52 8.18 -0.76
C TYR A 68 -10.95 8.99 0.46
N VAL A 69 -11.20 10.29 0.30
CA VAL A 69 -11.59 11.24 1.37
C VAL A 69 -12.77 10.77 2.26
N SER A 70 -13.64 9.90 1.73
CA SER A 70 -14.82 9.35 2.40
C SER A 70 -14.62 7.99 3.09
N ASP A 71 -13.46 7.35 2.90
CA ASP A 71 -13.27 5.94 3.21
C ASP A 71 -12.80 5.70 4.64
N PRO A 72 -12.91 4.46 5.15
CA PRO A 72 -12.11 4.03 6.30
C PRO A 72 -10.62 4.22 6.01
N ALA A 73 -9.89 4.76 6.99
CA ALA A 73 -8.46 4.97 6.87
C ALA A 73 -7.71 3.66 6.56
N ARG A 74 -6.71 3.71 5.68
CA ARG A 74 -5.84 2.57 5.36
C ARG A 74 -4.64 2.57 6.30
N THR A 75 -4.34 1.41 6.90
CA THR A 75 -3.22 1.25 7.84
C THR A 75 -2.30 0.10 7.47
N VAL A 76 -0.99 0.33 7.64
CA VAL A 76 0.02 -0.73 7.81
C VAL A 76 0.48 -0.69 9.27
N GLN A 77 0.31 -1.79 10.01
CA GLN A 77 0.74 -1.91 11.40
C GLN A 77 1.62 -3.15 11.58
N PHE A 78 2.75 -3.03 12.28
CA PHE A 78 3.60 -4.16 12.63
C PHE A 78 4.36 -3.91 13.94
N ASN A 79 4.86 -4.99 14.53
CA ASN A 79 5.75 -4.94 15.69
C ASN A 79 7.20 -5.12 15.24
N PHE A 80 8.14 -4.47 15.93
CA PHE A 80 9.57 -4.74 15.78
C PHE A 80 10.27 -4.58 17.12
N THR A 81 11.41 -5.24 17.32
CA THR A 81 12.25 -5.02 18.51
C THR A 81 13.61 -4.55 18.05
N GLY A 82 13.90 -3.24 18.18
CA GLY A 82 15.11 -2.61 17.67
C GLY A 82 15.26 -1.12 18.02
N THR A 83 16.42 -0.54 17.68
CA THR A 83 16.86 0.83 18.01
C THR A 83 16.69 1.85 16.88
N SER A 84 16.31 1.39 15.68
CA SER A 84 15.92 2.25 14.55
C SER A 84 14.82 1.59 13.73
N LEU A 85 14.08 2.37 12.94
CA LEU A 85 13.09 1.90 11.97
C LEU A 85 13.13 2.77 10.72
N ASP A 86 13.26 2.15 9.56
CA ASP A 86 13.02 2.74 8.24
C ASP A 86 11.82 2.05 7.60
N VAL A 87 10.94 2.81 6.94
CA VAL A 87 9.74 2.30 6.27
C VAL A 87 9.79 2.72 4.81
N TYR A 88 9.61 1.76 3.90
CA TYR A 88 9.79 1.94 2.46
C TYR A 88 8.52 1.67 1.67
N CYS A 89 8.29 2.51 0.65
CA CYS A 89 7.20 2.36 -0.31
C CYS A 89 7.73 2.53 -1.75
N ILE A 90 6.96 2.03 -2.73
CA ILE A 90 7.17 2.31 -4.15
C ILE A 90 6.34 3.54 -4.53
N ILE A 91 6.97 4.63 -4.93
CA ILE A 91 6.28 5.89 -5.24
C ILE A 91 6.02 5.98 -6.76
N PRO A 92 4.76 5.91 -7.23
CA PRO A 92 4.42 6.06 -8.64
C PRO A 92 4.44 7.52 -9.07
N ASN A 93 5.00 7.79 -10.26
CA ASN A 93 5.04 9.11 -10.89
C ASN A 93 4.37 9.12 -12.28
N PRO A 94 3.07 8.76 -12.41
CA PRO A 94 2.42 8.67 -13.70
C PRO A 94 2.36 10.02 -14.43
N SER A 95 2.58 10.01 -15.74
CA SER A 95 2.28 11.17 -16.60
C SER A 95 0.78 11.48 -16.68
N ASN A 96 -0.09 10.50 -16.42
CA ASN A 96 -1.53 10.66 -16.34
C ASN A 96 -1.98 11.25 -14.99
N GLN A 97 -2.53 12.46 -15.02
CA GLN A 97 -3.02 13.21 -13.85
C GLN A 97 -4.35 12.69 -13.28
N ASP A 98 -5.09 11.85 -14.02
CA ASP A 98 -6.33 11.23 -13.52
C ASP A 98 -6.05 10.09 -12.50
N LEU A 99 -4.79 9.64 -12.38
CA LEU A 99 -4.39 8.59 -11.45
C LEU A 99 -4.02 9.16 -10.07
N ILE A 100 -4.56 8.55 -9.02
CA ILE A 100 -4.30 8.94 -7.62
C ILE A 100 -2.91 8.45 -7.21
N SER A 101 -1.89 9.24 -7.53
CA SER A 101 -0.47 9.02 -7.18
C SER A 101 0.02 9.86 -5.99
N THR A 102 -0.86 10.67 -5.40
CA THR A 102 -0.52 11.48 -4.22
C THR A 102 -0.33 10.60 -2.99
N TYR A 103 0.70 10.88 -2.19
CA TYR A 103 0.85 10.32 -0.83
C TYR A 103 0.53 11.39 0.19
N ASN A 104 -0.17 11.02 1.27
CA ASN A 104 -0.41 11.88 2.42
C ASN A 104 -0.54 11.01 3.68
N LEU A 105 0.56 10.88 4.41
CA LEU A 105 0.73 9.89 5.47
C LEU A 105 1.04 10.54 6.81
N THR A 106 0.46 9.98 7.86
CA THR A 106 0.85 10.20 9.25
C THR A 106 1.30 8.88 9.87
N PHE A 107 2.02 8.98 10.99
CA PHE A 107 2.65 7.83 11.63
C PHE A 107 2.42 7.83 13.14
N SER A 108 2.45 6.66 13.77
CA SER A 108 2.51 6.51 15.21
C SER A 108 3.48 5.41 15.64
N LEU A 109 4.02 5.56 16.84
CA LEU A 109 4.85 4.57 17.52
C LEU A 109 4.29 4.38 18.94
N ASP A 110 4.05 3.13 19.34
CA ASP A 110 3.48 2.74 20.64
C ASP A 110 2.16 3.46 20.96
N GLY A 111 1.35 3.67 19.92
CA GLY A 111 0.08 4.39 19.98
C GLY A 111 0.20 5.92 20.07
N GLN A 112 1.41 6.49 20.15
CA GLN A 112 1.64 7.93 20.16
C GLN A 112 1.86 8.46 18.73
N PRO A 113 1.11 9.48 18.28
CA PRO A 113 1.36 10.13 16.98
C PRO A 113 2.77 10.73 16.90
N LEU A 114 3.46 10.51 15.78
CA LEU A 114 4.75 11.12 15.49
C LEU A 114 4.56 12.50 14.84
N PRO A 115 5.48 13.46 15.04
CA PRO A 115 5.43 14.77 14.40
C PRO A 115 5.84 14.72 12.91
N GLN A 116 6.49 13.62 12.48
CA GLN A 116 6.83 13.38 11.08
C GLN A 116 5.57 13.02 10.28
N THR A 117 5.53 13.50 9.05
CA THR A 117 4.52 13.15 8.04
C THR A 117 5.22 12.98 6.70
N PHE A 118 4.62 12.20 5.79
CA PHE A 118 5.12 12.05 4.43
C PHE A 118 4.07 12.54 3.45
N SER A 119 4.51 13.31 2.45
CA SER A 119 3.65 13.77 1.38
C SER A 119 4.39 13.79 0.05
N HIS A 120 3.77 13.22 -0.98
CA HIS A 120 4.29 13.20 -2.35
C HIS A 120 3.21 13.61 -3.33
N ARG A 121 3.63 14.21 -4.45
CA ARG A 121 2.82 14.39 -5.66
C ARG A 121 3.70 14.06 -6.85
N SER A 122 3.14 13.38 -7.85
CA SER A 122 3.89 13.06 -9.05
C SER A 122 4.45 14.30 -9.74
N ASP A 123 5.70 14.17 -10.19
CA ASP A 123 6.41 15.10 -11.08
C ASP A 123 6.12 14.86 -12.57
N LEU A 124 5.19 13.94 -12.89
CA LEU A 124 4.79 13.51 -14.24
C LEU A 124 5.91 12.84 -15.06
N SER A 125 6.95 12.32 -14.40
CA SER A 125 8.13 11.71 -15.04
C SER A 125 7.92 10.31 -15.63
N ASP A 126 6.71 9.75 -15.53
CA ASP A 126 6.28 8.42 -15.99
C ASP A 126 7.14 7.25 -15.46
N ASN A 127 7.54 7.34 -14.18
CA ASN A 127 8.41 6.36 -13.53
C ASN A 127 7.88 5.86 -12.17
N PHE A 128 8.69 5.04 -11.51
CA PHE A 128 8.48 4.59 -10.13
C PHE A 128 9.77 4.77 -9.32
N THR A 129 9.67 5.37 -8.13
CA THR A 129 10.79 5.44 -7.17
C THR A 129 10.67 4.30 -6.16
N TYR A 130 11.50 3.27 -6.32
CA TYR A 130 11.62 2.12 -5.43
C TYR A 130 12.50 2.45 -4.21
N ASN A 131 12.39 1.69 -3.13
CA ASN A 131 13.19 1.89 -1.90
C ASN A 131 13.07 3.34 -1.36
N SER A 132 11.91 3.98 -1.54
CA SER A 132 11.67 5.33 -1.05
C SER A 132 11.32 5.30 0.43
N SER A 133 12.22 5.76 1.29
CA SER A 133 11.94 5.89 2.73
C SER A 133 10.86 6.95 2.94
N VAL A 134 9.69 6.52 3.43
CA VAL A 134 8.59 7.40 3.84
C VAL A 134 8.69 7.81 5.30
N LEU A 135 9.44 7.04 6.10
CA LEU A 135 9.81 7.35 7.48
C LEU A 135 11.20 6.75 7.78
N SER A 136 11.97 7.47 8.59
CA SER A 136 13.17 6.97 9.26
C SER A 136 13.19 7.47 10.71
N LEU A 137 13.52 6.58 11.65
CA LEU A 137 13.60 6.80 13.09
C LEU A 137 14.90 6.20 13.62
N GLU A 138 15.65 6.97 14.41
CA GLU A 138 16.88 6.54 15.08
C GLU A 138 16.82 6.82 16.58
N GLY A 139 17.69 6.16 17.36
CA GLY A 139 17.83 6.42 18.80
C GLY A 139 16.68 5.88 19.66
N LEU A 140 15.88 4.94 19.13
CA LEU A 140 14.84 4.25 19.88
C LEU A 140 15.46 3.37 20.97
N SER A 141 14.71 3.12 22.06
CA SER A 141 15.11 2.14 23.06
C SER A 141 15.12 0.73 22.47
N LEU A 142 16.03 -0.16 22.91
CA LEU A 142 16.02 -1.55 22.48
C LEU A 142 14.87 -2.32 23.15
N THR A 143 13.67 -2.13 22.62
CA THR A 143 12.38 -2.58 23.15
C THR A 143 11.47 -3.04 22.02
N ASN A 144 10.44 -3.84 22.32
CA ASN A 144 9.39 -4.11 21.34
C ASN A 144 8.52 -2.88 21.16
N HIS A 145 8.54 -2.31 19.96
CA HIS A 145 7.69 -1.21 19.53
C HIS A 145 6.53 -1.70 18.65
N VAL A 146 5.43 -0.95 18.66
CA VAL A 146 4.30 -1.10 17.72
C VAL A 146 4.28 0.10 16.79
N PHE A 147 4.57 -0.10 15.51
CA PHE A 147 4.52 0.95 14.49
C PHE A 147 3.15 0.97 13.79
N THR A 148 2.68 2.14 13.37
CA THR A 148 1.57 2.26 12.41
C THR A 148 1.79 3.41 11.43
N MET A 149 1.65 3.10 10.14
CA MET A 149 1.54 4.06 9.04
C MET A 149 0.07 4.20 8.62
N LEU A 150 -0.39 5.43 8.43
CA LEU A 150 -1.80 5.77 8.26
C LEU A 150 -2.02 6.69 7.05
N ALA A 151 -2.93 6.30 6.14
CA ALA A 151 -3.55 7.17 5.16
C ALA A 151 -5.01 7.42 5.58
N ALA A 152 -5.32 8.65 5.99
CA ALA A 152 -6.60 9.05 6.62
C ALA A 152 -7.03 10.49 6.27
N SER A 153 -6.64 11.00 5.10
CA SER A 153 -6.78 12.42 4.79
C SER A 153 -8.21 12.79 4.38
N THR A 154 -8.85 13.66 5.15
CA THR A 154 -10.22 14.15 4.91
C THR A 154 -10.33 15.23 3.83
N THR A 155 -9.22 15.52 3.11
CA THR A 155 -9.18 16.52 2.03
C THR A 155 -8.39 16.07 0.78
N VAL A 156 -7.70 14.93 0.84
CA VAL A 156 -6.82 14.44 -0.24
C VAL A 156 -7.02 12.93 -0.43
N ASN A 157 -7.37 12.50 -1.65
CA ASN A 157 -7.26 11.09 -2.02
C ASN A 157 -5.78 10.73 -2.14
N SER A 158 -5.37 9.58 -1.62
CA SER A 158 -3.98 9.12 -1.65
C SER A 158 -3.88 7.64 -1.98
N SER A 159 -2.72 7.18 -2.43
CA SER A 159 -2.42 5.76 -2.62
C SER A 159 -1.20 5.34 -1.79
N LEU A 160 -1.07 4.03 -1.56
CA LEU A 160 0.05 3.43 -0.87
C LEU A 160 0.45 2.12 -1.54
N LEU A 161 1.73 1.98 -1.88
CA LEU A 161 2.36 0.74 -2.32
C LEU A 161 3.45 0.43 -1.28
N PHE A 162 3.07 -0.26 -0.20
CA PHE A 162 4.01 -0.63 0.86
C PHE A 162 4.92 -1.77 0.39
N ASP A 163 6.24 -1.57 0.54
CA ASP A 163 7.30 -2.41 -0.03
C ASP A 163 7.92 -3.26 1.09
N TYR A 164 8.54 -2.62 2.08
CA TYR A 164 9.08 -3.28 3.28
C TYR A 164 9.37 -2.28 4.41
N ALA A 165 9.70 -2.78 5.59
CA ALA A 165 10.35 -2.02 6.64
C ALA A 165 11.68 -2.66 7.06
N ARG A 166 12.63 -1.85 7.55
CA ARG A 166 13.93 -2.28 8.07
C ARG A 166 14.11 -1.76 9.49
N TYR A 167 14.56 -2.60 10.41
CA TYR A 167 14.91 -2.18 11.77
C TYR A 167 16.34 -2.61 12.13
N SER A 168 16.99 -1.91 13.07
CA SER A 168 18.35 -2.24 13.53
C SER A 168 18.40 -2.69 14.99
N ASN A 169 19.25 -3.67 15.30
CA ASN A 169 19.49 -4.18 16.63
C ASN A 169 20.97 -4.05 16.99
N ILE A 170 21.25 -3.48 18.16
CA ILE A 170 22.61 -3.33 18.68
C ILE A 170 22.93 -4.55 19.55
N THR A 171 23.54 -5.57 18.95
CA THR A 171 24.10 -6.71 19.69
C THR A 171 25.47 -6.36 20.26
N SER A 172 25.54 -6.18 21.58
CA SER A 172 26.82 -6.16 22.29
C SER A 172 27.49 -7.52 22.16
N SER A 173 28.68 -7.58 21.54
CA SER A 173 29.42 -8.83 21.33
C SER A 173 30.02 -9.35 22.64
N SER A 174 29.22 -9.99 23.48
CA SER A 174 29.67 -10.74 24.65
C SER A 174 30.39 -12.01 24.18
N THR A 175 31.72 -11.90 23.99
CA THR A 175 32.60 -13.01 23.61
C THR A 175 32.36 -14.22 24.52
N ALA A 176 31.70 -15.24 24.00
CA ALA A 176 31.45 -16.48 24.73
C ALA A 176 32.80 -17.10 25.14
N PRO A 177 32.99 -17.49 26.41
CA PRO A 177 34.23 -18.09 26.85
C PRO A 177 34.43 -19.42 26.13
N LEU A 178 35.51 -19.52 25.36
CA LEU A 178 35.86 -20.70 24.57
C LEU A 178 36.05 -21.90 25.51
N GLN A 179 35.07 -22.81 25.56
CA GLN A 179 35.17 -23.99 26.42
C GLN A 179 36.19 -24.97 25.84
N THR A 180 37.38 -24.99 26.44
CA THR A 180 38.44 -25.97 26.15
C THR A 180 37.93 -27.39 26.42
N GLN A 181 37.67 -28.16 25.37
CA GLN A 181 37.36 -29.58 25.51
C GLN A 181 38.61 -30.37 25.91
N THR A 182 38.83 -30.52 27.21
CA THR A 182 39.83 -31.45 27.75
C THR A 182 39.30 -32.87 27.63
N SER A 183 39.77 -33.61 26.63
CA SER A 183 39.46 -35.03 26.47
C SER A 183 40.00 -35.85 27.65
N SER A 184 39.10 -36.48 28.42
CA SER A 184 39.46 -37.49 29.42
C SER A 184 38.82 -38.83 29.04
N VAL A 185 39.64 -39.88 29.00
CA VAL A 185 39.23 -41.21 28.53
C VAL A 185 38.94 -42.11 29.73
N THR A 186 37.66 -42.46 29.91
CA THR A 186 37.24 -43.55 30.80
C THR A 186 36.12 -44.34 30.12
N SER A 187 36.27 -45.67 30.06
CA SER A 187 35.26 -46.61 29.55
C SER A 187 34.76 -47.52 30.71
N PRO A 188 33.85 -48.47 30.48
CA PRO A 188 32.43 -48.21 30.64
C PRO A 188 31.78 -49.04 31.74
N THR A 189 30.57 -48.66 32.18
CA THR A 189 29.73 -49.50 33.05
C THR A 189 28.30 -49.56 32.49
N THR A 190 27.71 -50.75 32.49
CA THR A 190 26.42 -51.06 31.86
C THR A 190 25.21 -50.56 32.66
N GLY A 191 24.18 -50.08 31.95
CA GLY A 191 22.88 -49.76 32.53
C GLY A 191 21.82 -49.46 31.45
N HIS A 192 20.95 -50.43 31.15
CA HIS A 192 19.84 -50.24 30.21
C HIS A 192 18.65 -49.53 30.86
N HIS A 193 18.12 -48.47 30.23
CA HIS A 193 16.67 -48.35 30.06
C HIS A 193 16.28 -47.46 28.86
N VAL A 194 15.21 -47.87 28.15
CA VAL A 194 14.51 -47.28 26.99
C VAL A 194 15.04 -45.99 26.33
N SER A 195 15.27 -46.07 25.02
CA SER A 195 15.27 -44.92 24.11
C SER A 195 13.85 -44.57 23.64
N THR A 196 13.37 -43.36 23.95
CA THR A 196 12.24 -42.75 23.25
C THR A 196 12.74 -41.99 22.02
N LEU A 197 12.86 -42.69 20.89
CA LEU A 197 13.13 -42.03 19.60
C LEU A 197 11.89 -41.23 19.12
N PRO A 198 12.07 -40.04 18.53
CA PRO A 198 10.96 -39.18 18.12
C PRO A 198 10.26 -39.71 16.86
N ILE A 199 8.92 -39.61 16.84
CA ILE A 199 8.09 -39.98 15.69
C ILE A 199 8.12 -38.84 14.66
N ILE A 200 8.96 -38.96 13.63
CA ILE A 200 8.99 -38.04 12.48
C ILE A 200 8.87 -38.83 11.16
N ILE A 201 7.81 -39.63 11.05
CA ILE A 201 7.33 -40.17 9.76
C ILE A 201 5.79 -40.05 9.77
N GLY A 202 5.24 -39.09 9.01
CA GLY A 202 3.79 -38.89 8.92
C GLY A 202 3.34 -37.63 8.19
N VAL A 203 4.09 -36.52 8.26
CA VAL A 203 3.66 -35.22 7.71
C VAL A 203 3.71 -35.17 6.17
N VAL A 204 4.75 -35.75 5.56
CA VAL A 204 5.04 -35.60 4.12
C VAL A 204 3.96 -36.20 3.20
N LEU A 205 3.36 -37.34 3.58
CA LEU A 205 2.29 -37.94 2.78
C LEU A 205 0.96 -37.17 2.91
N GLY A 206 0.70 -36.57 4.07
CA GLY A 206 -0.48 -35.75 4.30
C GLY A 206 -0.46 -34.44 3.50
N SER A 207 0.69 -33.74 3.48
CA SER A 207 0.82 -32.47 2.76
C SER A 207 0.66 -32.65 1.24
N ILE A 208 1.24 -33.69 0.65
CA ILE A 208 1.10 -33.99 -0.80
C ILE A 208 -0.37 -34.18 -1.17
N ILE A 209 -1.15 -34.93 -0.37
CA ILE A 209 -2.58 -35.16 -0.62
C ILE A 209 -3.38 -33.85 -0.50
N LEU A 210 -3.12 -33.03 0.52
CA LEU A 210 -3.79 -31.75 0.70
C LEU A 210 -3.48 -30.75 -0.42
N ILE A 211 -2.22 -30.68 -0.88
CA ILE A 211 -1.81 -29.85 -2.01
C ILE A 211 -2.50 -30.30 -3.30
N LEU A 212 -2.51 -31.60 -3.61
CA LEU A 212 -3.22 -32.14 -4.76
C LEU A 212 -4.73 -31.84 -4.71
N LEU A 213 -5.36 -31.97 -3.54
CA LEU A 213 -6.76 -31.62 -3.35
C LEU A 213 -7.01 -30.13 -3.58
N HIS A 214 -6.14 -29.21 -3.12
CA HIS A 214 -6.27 -27.78 -3.41
C HIS A 214 -6.09 -27.47 -4.91
N VAL A 215 -5.03 -27.99 -5.54
CA VAL A 215 -4.71 -27.77 -6.96
C VAL A 215 -5.83 -28.29 -7.88
N ILE A 216 -6.55 -29.34 -7.49
CA ILE A 216 -7.69 -29.87 -8.26
C ILE A 216 -9.00 -29.15 -7.91
N PHE A 217 -9.30 -28.93 -6.62
CA PHE A 217 -10.60 -28.41 -6.17
C PHE A 217 -10.79 -26.93 -6.50
N VAL A 218 -9.77 -26.09 -6.32
CA VAL A 218 -9.85 -24.63 -6.58
C VAL A 218 -10.22 -24.31 -8.03
N PRO A 219 -9.56 -24.83 -9.09
CA PRO A 219 -9.96 -24.56 -10.46
C PRO A 219 -11.31 -25.20 -10.84
N LEU A 220 -11.69 -26.35 -10.28
CA LEU A 220 -13.02 -26.94 -10.50
C LEU A 220 -14.13 -26.08 -9.88
N TYR A 221 -13.92 -25.53 -8.68
CA TYR A 221 -14.84 -24.60 -8.03
C TYR A 221 -14.92 -23.26 -8.77
N ARG A 222 -13.78 -22.70 -9.23
CA ARG A 222 -13.74 -21.51 -10.10
C ARG A 222 -14.50 -21.74 -11.41
N ARG A 223 -14.28 -22.86 -12.11
CA ARG A 223 -15.03 -23.24 -13.33
C ARG A 223 -16.53 -23.39 -13.05
N ARG A 224 -16.93 -24.00 -11.94
CA ARG A 224 -18.35 -24.09 -11.54
C ARG A 224 -18.99 -22.71 -11.25
N LYS A 225 -18.25 -21.75 -10.68
CA LYS A 225 -18.72 -20.36 -10.54
C LYS A 225 -18.83 -19.63 -11.89
N GLN A 226 -17.89 -19.86 -12.81
CA GLN A 226 -17.91 -19.28 -14.17
C GLN A 226 -19.06 -19.83 -15.05
N LEU A 227 -19.64 -20.99 -14.71
CA LEU A 227 -20.84 -21.54 -15.37
C LEU A 227 -22.18 -21.00 -14.82
N ARG A 228 -22.17 -19.93 -14.01
CA ARG A 228 -23.39 -19.15 -13.78
C ARG A 228 -23.83 -18.52 -15.12
N PRO A 229 -25.09 -18.71 -15.57
CA PRO A 229 -25.54 -18.16 -16.84
C PRO A 229 -25.30 -16.65 -16.91
N ARG A 230 -24.59 -16.20 -17.95
CA ARG A 230 -24.36 -14.78 -18.22
C ARG A 230 -25.72 -14.11 -18.43
N SER A 231 -26.15 -13.32 -17.45
CA SER A 231 -27.44 -12.63 -17.47
C SER A 231 -27.55 -11.79 -18.74
N ILE A 232 -28.51 -12.13 -19.59
CA ILE A 232 -28.74 -11.47 -20.88
C ILE A 232 -28.98 -9.98 -20.62
N PRO A 233 -28.24 -9.05 -21.27
CA PRO A 233 -28.51 -7.63 -21.15
C PRO A 233 -29.95 -7.32 -21.56
N LYS A 234 -30.70 -6.58 -20.74
CA LYS A 234 -32.01 -6.08 -21.14
C LYS A 234 -31.83 -5.10 -22.31
N LEU A 235 -32.25 -5.50 -23.50
CA LEU A 235 -32.34 -4.63 -24.66
C LEU A 235 -33.53 -3.68 -24.49
N ASN A 236 -33.35 -2.63 -23.69
CA ASN A 236 -34.31 -1.55 -23.56
C ASN A 236 -34.31 -0.71 -24.84
N GLY A 237 -35.49 -0.34 -25.35
CA GLY A 237 -35.59 0.69 -26.41
C GLY A 237 -35.88 0.18 -27.83
N ILE A 238 -36.89 -0.68 -28.00
CA ILE A 238 -37.68 -0.67 -29.25
C ILE A 238 -39.10 -0.30 -28.85
N GLU A 239 -39.42 0.98 -29.01
CA GLU A 239 -40.78 1.51 -28.88
C GLU A 239 -41.60 1.13 -30.13
N PRO A 240 -42.81 0.57 -30.00
CA PRO A 240 -43.59 0.14 -31.16
C PRO A 240 -44.15 1.35 -31.90
N TYR A 241 -43.60 1.64 -33.09
CA TYR A 241 -44.02 2.76 -33.94
C TYR A 241 -45.48 2.59 -34.39
N VAL A 242 -46.39 3.35 -33.78
CA VAL A 242 -47.81 3.33 -34.12
C VAL A 242 -48.02 4.08 -35.44
N TYR A 243 -48.25 3.33 -36.52
CA TYR A 243 -48.69 3.91 -37.80
C TYR A 243 -50.04 4.63 -37.62
N GLN A 244 -50.00 5.96 -37.64
CA GLN A 244 -51.19 6.78 -37.86
C GLN A 244 -51.53 6.77 -39.35
N VAL A 245 -52.78 6.45 -39.69
CA VAL A 245 -53.27 6.49 -41.08
C VAL A 245 -53.72 7.91 -41.38
N GLU A 246 -53.03 8.57 -42.31
CA GLU A 246 -53.30 9.96 -42.71
C GLU A 246 -54.62 10.07 -43.53
N PRO A 247 -55.62 10.85 -43.07
CA PRO A 247 -56.83 11.12 -43.85
C PRO A 247 -56.61 12.35 -44.74
N SER A 248 -56.48 12.13 -46.05
CA SER A 248 -56.47 13.21 -47.04
C SER A 248 -57.80 13.98 -47.07
N HIS A 249 -57.79 15.31 -47.03
CA HIS A 249 -58.30 16.16 -48.14
C HIS A 249 -58.20 17.69 -47.93
N SER A 250 -58.06 18.39 -49.08
CA SER A 250 -58.46 19.78 -49.37
C SER A 250 -57.97 20.97 -48.51
N SER A 251 -57.17 21.84 -49.13
CA SER A 251 -57.07 23.26 -48.77
C SER A 251 -58.32 24.06 -49.23
N PRO A 252 -58.62 25.20 -48.57
CA PRO A 252 -58.91 26.43 -49.31
C PRO A 252 -57.83 27.51 -49.14
N ARG A 253 -57.95 28.63 -49.87
CA ARG A 253 -56.92 29.66 -50.04
C ARG A 253 -57.47 31.08 -49.83
N SER A 254 -57.08 31.75 -48.75
CA SER A 254 -57.27 33.21 -48.55
C SER A 254 -56.56 33.72 -47.28
N LEU A 255 -56.23 35.00 -47.09
CA LEU A 255 -55.78 36.08 -47.98
C LEU A 255 -55.46 37.29 -47.07
N ALA A 256 -54.26 37.89 -47.17
CA ALA A 256 -53.87 39.19 -46.56
C ALA A 256 -53.96 39.34 -45.01
N GLY A 257 -53.13 40.24 -44.45
CA GLY A 257 -53.09 40.51 -43.00
C GLY A 257 -51.78 41.14 -42.52
N SER A 258 -51.46 42.35 -42.99
CA SER A 258 -50.18 43.04 -42.71
C SER A 258 -50.33 44.17 -41.69
N THR A 259 -49.50 44.18 -40.64
CA THR A 259 -49.29 45.37 -39.78
C THR A 259 -47.84 45.45 -39.31
N GLN A 260 -47.26 46.65 -39.30
CA GLN A 260 -45.92 46.94 -38.76
C GLN A 260 -46.02 47.76 -37.46
N SER A 261 -45.09 47.52 -36.53
CA SER A 261 -44.54 48.48 -35.56
C SER A 261 -43.31 47.79 -34.92
N SER A 262 -42.08 48.32 -34.87
CA SER A 262 -41.61 49.61 -34.34
C SER A 262 -41.97 49.79 -32.86
N GLY A 263 -41.06 49.89 -31.90
CA GLY A 263 -39.58 49.83 -31.92
C GLY A 263 -38.99 50.81 -30.89
N GLN A 264 -37.76 50.58 -30.38
CA GLN A 264 -36.84 51.59 -29.81
C GLN A 264 -35.56 50.95 -29.22
N ASN A 265 -34.45 51.69 -29.29
CA ASN A 265 -33.21 51.43 -28.56
C ASN A 265 -33.16 52.31 -27.29
N PHE A 266 -32.24 52.02 -26.36
CA PHE A 266 -31.57 53.09 -25.61
C PHE A 266 -30.14 52.72 -25.17
N GLU A 267 -29.27 53.74 -25.11
CA GLU A 267 -27.87 53.72 -24.67
C GLU A 267 -27.72 53.40 -23.15
N GLN A 268 -26.74 52.61 -22.68
CA GLN A 268 -25.27 52.84 -22.58
C GLN A 268 -24.87 53.80 -21.45
N SER A 269 -24.09 53.31 -20.46
CA SER A 269 -23.19 54.09 -19.58
C SER A 269 -22.27 53.18 -18.74
N GLY A 270 -20.99 53.56 -18.59
CA GLY A 270 -20.06 53.11 -17.51
C GLY A 270 -19.71 54.31 -16.61
N PRO A 271 -18.53 54.38 -15.94
CA PRO A 271 -17.37 53.47 -15.87
C PRO A 271 -17.22 52.91 -14.41
N ASP A 272 -16.10 52.72 -13.68
CA ASP A 272 -14.66 52.97 -13.86
C ASP A 272 -13.79 52.08 -12.90
N LEU A 273 -12.47 52.34 -12.83
CA LEU A 273 -11.41 51.61 -12.13
C LEU A 273 -11.18 52.01 -10.64
N SER A 274 -10.49 51.14 -9.88
CA SER A 274 -9.57 51.53 -8.79
C SER A 274 -8.62 50.37 -8.38
N GLU A 275 -7.54 50.68 -7.65
CA GLU A 275 -6.30 49.89 -7.49
C GLU A 275 -6.29 48.79 -6.41
N PRO A 276 -5.33 47.82 -6.47
CA PRO A 276 -5.03 46.88 -5.39
C PRO A 276 -4.06 47.45 -4.32
N PRO A 277 -4.08 46.94 -3.08
CA PRO A 277 -3.19 47.41 -2.01
C PRO A 277 -1.77 46.83 -2.09
N SER A 278 -0.77 47.69 -1.89
CA SER A 278 0.62 47.30 -1.62
C SER A 278 0.79 46.93 -0.14
N TYR A 279 1.66 45.95 0.17
CA TYR A 279 2.08 45.63 1.53
C TYR A 279 3.60 45.65 1.66
N SER A 280 4.09 46.29 2.72
CA SER A 280 5.50 46.66 2.89
C SER A 280 6.30 45.68 3.78
N LYS A 281 7.62 45.67 3.57
CA LYS A 281 8.56 45.00 4.49
C LYS A 281 8.51 45.64 5.88
N VAL A 282 8.61 44.82 6.91
CA VAL A 282 9.07 45.23 8.24
C VAL A 282 10.36 44.47 8.55
N SER A 283 11.36 45.20 9.05
CA SER A 283 12.66 44.66 9.49
C SER A 283 13.33 45.69 10.40
N SER A 284 13.52 45.35 11.67
CA SER A 284 14.42 46.04 12.62
C SER A 284 14.52 45.23 13.91
N SER A 285 15.70 45.33 14.55
CA SER A 285 16.03 44.87 15.91
C SER A 285 16.03 43.37 16.15
#